data_AF-A0A7S3VPK0-F1
#
_entry.id   AF-A0A7S3VPK0-F1
#
_cell.length_a   1.000
_cell.length_b   1.000
_cell.length_c   1.000
_cell.angle_alpha   90.00
_cell.angle_beta   90.00
_cell.angle_gamma   90.00
#
_symmetry.space_group_name_H-M   'P 1'
#
loop_
_entity.id
_entity.type
_entity.pdbx_description
1 polymer ?
#
loop_
_entity_poly.entity_id
_entity_poly.type
_entity_poly.pdbx_seq_one_letter_code
_entity_poly.pdbx_strand_id
1 'polypeptide(L)'
;MGNEKTALKEGGKKGQDLSGMAALGGVCFFNVSAEEPNGDWKLLEKVMEGANAPVDEAAEERKGGAGDIGKFFFSAGDDKLIAFGHMPKSLESKGLGLKEWTDELLKKMPGAQVLESSDEYAKIEMKADTEKGIFPLKIRDEAITAGFQLFKAKGLVPANADSDSDDVNYAEAAGVEW
;
A
#
# COMPACT_ATOMS: atom_id res chain seq x y z
N MET A 1 7.52 18.26 -10.34
CA MET A 1 6.81 18.46 -9.06
C MET A 1 5.36 18.08 -9.26
N GLY A 2 4.92 17.01 -8.60
CA GLY A 2 3.50 16.63 -8.56
C GLY A 2 2.66 17.71 -7.89
N ASN A 3 1.36 17.74 -8.18
CA ASN A 3 0.41 18.64 -7.53
C ASN A 3 -0.53 17.79 -6.66
N GLU A 4 -0.93 18.31 -5.50
CA GLU A 4 -1.83 17.66 -4.53
C GLU A 4 -3.12 17.12 -5.19
N LYS A 5 -3.64 17.83 -6.20
CA LYS A 5 -4.81 17.39 -6.97
C LYS A 5 -4.58 16.09 -7.75
N THR A 6 -3.37 15.86 -8.27
CA THR A 6 -3.06 14.63 -9.00
C THR A 6 -2.83 13.48 -8.03
N ALA A 7 -2.14 13.71 -6.91
CA ALA A 7 -1.99 12.74 -5.83
C ALA A 7 -3.36 12.29 -5.27
N LEU A 8 -4.29 13.24 -5.05
CA LEU A 8 -5.66 12.91 -4.65
C LEU A 8 -6.40 12.03 -5.67
N LYS A 9 -6.21 12.30 -6.97
CA LYS A 9 -6.82 11.50 -8.04
C LYS A 9 -6.22 10.10 -8.11
N GLU A 10 -4.91 9.97 -7.98
CA GLU A 10 -4.23 8.67 -7.91
C GLU A 10 -4.77 7.86 -6.73
N GLY A 11 -4.80 8.46 -5.54
CA GLY A 11 -5.39 7.87 -4.35
C GLY A 11 -6.82 7.42 -4.56
N GLY A 12 -7.68 8.28 -5.11
CA GLY A 12 -9.08 7.94 -5.39
C GLY A 12 -9.25 6.77 -6.35
N LYS A 13 -8.45 6.69 -7.41
CA LYS A 13 -8.48 5.54 -8.34
C LYS A 13 -8.05 4.24 -7.63
N LYS A 14 -6.89 4.27 -6.96
CA LYS A 14 -6.38 3.12 -6.21
C LYS A 14 -7.38 2.68 -5.14
N GLY A 15 -7.97 3.62 -4.40
CA GLY A 15 -9.00 3.31 -3.40
C GLY A 15 -10.20 2.56 -3.99
N GLN A 16 -10.65 2.98 -5.18
CA GLN A 16 -11.75 2.31 -5.87
C GLN A 16 -11.37 0.90 -6.33
N ASP A 17 -10.15 0.73 -6.86
CA ASP A 17 -9.64 -0.57 -7.27
C ASP A 17 -9.55 -1.53 -6.08
N LEU A 18 -8.98 -1.09 -4.96
CA LEU A 18 -8.88 -1.85 -3.72
C LEU A 18 -10.26 -2.24 -3.18
N SER A 19 -11.23 -1.31 -3.20
CA SER A 19 -12.60 -1.55 -2.78
C SER A 19 -13.28 -2.63 -3.65
N GLY A 20 -13.07 -2.57 -4.97
CA GLY A 20 -13.55 -3.60 -5.90
C GLY A 20 -12.93 -4.96 -5.64
N MET A 21 -11.60 -5.02 -5.47
CA MET A 21 -10.88 -6.27 -5.16
C MET A 21 -11.32 -6.88 -3.84
N ALA A 22 -11.54 -6.05 -2.81
CA ALA A 22 -12.01 -6.51 -1.52
C ALA A 22 -13.43 -7.08 -1.59
N ALA A 23 -14.32 -6.43 -2.34
CA ALA A 23 -15.69 -6.87 -2.51
C ALA A 23 -15.81 -8.18 -3.32
N LEU A 24 -14.96 -8.36 -4.33
CA LEU A 24 -15.03 -9.52 -5.23
C LEU A 24 -14.21 -10.72 -4.73
N GLY A 25 -13.01 -10.46 -4.19
CA GLY A 25 -12.05 -11.51 -3.83
C GLY A 25 -11.80 -11.72 -2.34
N GLY A 26 -12.43 -10.91 -1.48
CA GLY A 26 -12.29 -11.04 -0.02
C GLY A 26 -10.91 -10.63 0.54
N VAL A 27 -10.03 -10.05 -0.28
CA VAL A 27 -8.73 -9.51 0.14
C VAL A 27 -8.95 -8.17 0.84
N CYS A 28 -8.43 -8.01 2.05
CA CYS A 28 -8.63 -6.78 2.85
C CYS A 28 -7.32 -6.07 3.24
N PHE A 29 -6.18 -6.59 2.78
CA PHE A 29 -4.85 -6.06 3.06
C PHE A 29 -4.04 -5.92 1.76
N PHE A 30 -3.43 -4.76 1.55
CA PHE A 30 -2.74 -4.45 0.29
C PHE A 30 -1.44 -3.66 0.51
N ASN A 31 -0.41 -4.00 -0.26
CA ASN A 31 0.80 -3.17 -0.42
C ASN A 31 0.77 -2.62 -1.85
N VAL A 32 0.73 -1.30 -2.00
CA VAL A 32 0.43 -0.66 -3.29
C VAL A 32 1.47 0.42 -3.58
N SER A 33 2.00 0.45 -4.79
CA SER A 33 2.86 1.55 -5.26
C SER A 33 2.04 2.82 -5.50
N ALA A 34 2.63 3.99 -5.23
CA ALA A 34 2.10 5.32 -5.49
C ALA A 34 3.18 6.14 -6.19
N GLU A 35 2.93 6.55 -7.43
CA GLU A 35 3.95 7.11 -8.33
C GLU A 35 3.98 8.63 -8.25
N GLU A 36 2.80 9.27 -8.25
CA GLU A 36 2.64 10.73 -8.17
C GLU A 36 3.40 11.40 -7.02
N PRO A 37 3.51 10.81 -5.81
CA PRO A 37 4.24 11.44 -4.73
C PRO A 37 5.75 11.50 -4.94
N ASN A 38 6.35 10.60 -5.71
CA ASN A 38 7.80 10.53 -5.97
C ASN A 38 8.66 10.76 -4.70
N GLY A 39 8.32 10.09 -3.59
CA GLY A 39 9.06 10.28 -2.34
C GLY A 39 8.64 11.50 -1.49
N ASP A 40 7.63 12.27 -1.89
CA ASP A 40 7.12 13.42 -1.15
C ASP A 40 6.00 13.02 -0.16
N TRP A 41 6.22 13.28 1.13
CA TRP A 41 5.27 12.93 2.19
C TRP A 41 3.93 13.63 2.06
N LYS A 42 3.92 14.92 1.71
CA LYS A 42 2.69 15.70 1.59
C LYS A 42 1.81 15.14 0.48
N LEU A 43 2.43 14.73 -0.64
CA LEU A 43 1.70 14.09 -1.73
C LEU A 43 1.25 12.66 -1.39
N LEU A 44 2.05 11.87 -0.66
CA LEU A 44 1.64 10.52 -0.26
C LEU A 44 0.47 10.56 0.74
N GLU A 45 0.44 11.55 1.62
CA GLU A 45 -0.71 11.81 2.50
C GLU A 45 -1.97 12.15 1.69
N LYS A 46 -1.81 12.88 0.58
CA LYS A 46 -2.91 13.15 -0.36
C LYS A 46 -3.38 11.91 -1.13
N VAL A 47 -2.49 10.97 -1.44
CA VAL A 47 -2.89 9.66 -1.97
C VAL A 47 -3.73 8.90 -0.95
N MET A 48 -3.31 8.86 0.32
CA MET A 48 -4.07 8.21 1.38
C MET A 48 -5.44 8.87 1.61
N GLU A 49 -5.49 10.21 1.63
CA GLU A 49 -6.73 11.00 1.71
C GLU A 49 -7.69 10.64 0.56
N GLY A 50 -7.20 10.61 -0.68
CA GLY A 50 -8.01 10.25 -1.85
C GLY A 50 -8.52 8.81 -1.80
N ALA A 51 -7.70 7.86 -1.36
CA ALA A 51 -8.08 6.46 -1.27
C ALA A 51 -9.14 6.21 -0.20
N ASN A 52 -9.04 6.91 0.93
CA ASN A 52 -9.98 6.80 2.05
C ASN A 52 -11.23 7.66 1.91
N ALA A 53 -11.27 8.59 0.94
CA ALA A 53 -12.45 9.40 0.69
C ALA A 53 -13.68 8.51 0.46
N PRO A 54 -14.85 8.84 1.01
CA PRO A 54 -16.07 8.09 0.73
C PRO A 54 -16.40 8.16 -0.77
N VAL A 55 -17.01 7.09 -1.30
CA VAL A 55 -17.47 7.07 -2.69
C VAL A 55 -18.63 8.04 -2.85
N ASP A 56 -18.53 8.94 -3.83
CA ASP A 56 -19.66 9.76 -4.27
C ASP A 56 -20.54 8.95 -5.21
N GLU A 57 -21.72 8.53 -4.73
CA GLU A 57 -22.66 7.73 -5.52
C GLU A 57 -23.26 8.48 -6.71
N ALA A 58 -23.23 9.82 -6.69
CA ALA A 58 -23.74 10.65 -7.77
C ALA A 58 -22.69 10.93 -8.87
N ALA A 59 -21.41 10.62 -8.62
CA ALA A 59 -20.35 10.82 -9.59
C ALA A 59 -20.37 9.74 -10.68
N GLU A 60 -20.21 10.14 -11.94
CA GLU A 60 -20.08 9.20 -13.07
C GLU A 60 -18.86 8.28 -12.93
N GLU A 61 -17.76 8.80 -12.37
CA GLU A 61 -16.55 8.02 -12.08
C GLU A 61 -16.39 7.87 -10.56
N ARG A 62 -16.61 6.64 -10.07
CA ARG A 62 -16.41 6.32 -8.65
C ARG A 62 -14.91 6.35 -8.30
N LYS A 63 -14.61 6.93 -7.13
CA LYS A 63 -13.27 7.05 -6.55
C LYS A 63 -13.35 6.90 -5.03
N GLY A 64 -12.25 6.45 -4.43
CA GLY A 64 -12.13 6.26 -2.98
C GLY A 64 -12.79 4.97 -2.52
N GLY A 65 -13.28 4.94 -1.28
CA GLY A 65 -13.99 3.79 -0.71
C GLY A 65 -13.09 2.74 -0.05
N ALA A 66 -11.82 3.04 0.19
CA ALA A 66 -10.88 2.12 0.83
C ALA A 66 -10.67 2.38 2.33
N GLY A 67 -11.54 3.17 2.99
CA GLY A 67 -11.42 3.49 4.41
C GLY A 67 -11.37 2.27 5.34
N ASP A 68 -12.14 1.22 5.00
CA ASP A 68 -12.21 -0.05 5.74
C ASP A 68 -11.20 -1.11 5.26
N ILE A 69 -10.23 -0.70 4.44
CA ILE A 69 -9.21 -1.59 3.87
C ILE A 69 -7.83 -1.28 4.46
N GLY A 70 -7.15 -2.31 4.96
CA GLY A 70 -5.77 -2.24 5.41
C GLY A 70 -4.85 -2.05 4.22
N LYS A 71 -4.02 -1.00 4.22
CA LYS A 71 -3.15 -0.72 3.08
C LYS A 71 -1.87 0.02 3.47
N PHE A 72 -0.78 -0.30 2.79
CA PHE A 72 0.38 0.56 2.68
C PHE A 72 0.49 1.12 1.27
N PHE A 73 0.66 2.43 1.16
CA PHE A 73 1.11 3.07 -0.08
C PHE A 73 2.61 3.32 -0.01
N PHE A 74 3.34 2.89 -1.04
CA PHE A 74 4.78 3.07 -1.17
C PHE A 74 5.10 4.02 -2.31
N SER A 75 5.89 5.05 -2.05
CA SER A 75 6.37 5.97 -3.07
C SER A 75 7.90 6.03 -3.09
N ALA A 76 8.48 5.61 -4.21
CA ALA A 76 9.90 5.69 -4.48
C ALA A 76 10.20 7.00 -5.24
N GLY A 77 11.01 7.86 -4.64
CA GLY A 77 11.68 8.97 -5.31
C GLY A 77 13.13 8.64 -5.61
N ASP A 78 13.89 9.62 -6.10
CA ASP A 78 15.31 9.44 -6.43
C ASP A 78 16.17 9.22 -5.15
N ASP A 79 15.90 9.98 -4.10
CA ASP A 79 16.73 9.99 -2.88
C ASP A 79 16.19 9.09 -1.75
N LYS A 80 14.93 8.67 -1.83
CA LYS A 80 14.27 7.93 -0.74
C LYS A 80 13.03 7.15 -1.18
N LEU A 81 12.73 6.12 -0.41
CA LEU A 81 11.46 5.41 -0.39
C LEU A 81 10.69 5.82 0.86
N ILE A 82 9.42 6.17 0.70
CA ILE A 82 8.49 6.41 1.81
C ILE A 82 7.31 5.45 1.72
N ALA A 83 6.77 5.03 2.87
CA ALA A 83 5.62 4.17 2.94
C ALA A 83 4.64 4.65 4.01
N PHE A 84 3.35 4.78 3.66
CA PHE A 84 2.29 5.19 4.56
C PHE A 84 1.26 4.08 4.72
N GLY A 85 1.21 3.51 5.93
CA GLY A 85 0.27 2.47 6.34
C GLY A 85 -0.99 3.04 6.98
N HIS A 86 -2.12 2.44 6.64
CA HIS A 86 -3.44 2.65 7.23
C HIS A 86 -4.02 1.29 7.64
N MET A 87 -4.36 1.16 8.92
CA MET A 87 -4.96 -0.03 9.52
C MET A 87 -6.30 0.35 10.16
N PRO A 88 -7.44 0.00 9.54
CA PRO A 88 -8.73 0.23 10.15
C PRO A 88 -8.96 -0.76 11.30
N LYS A 89 -9.51 -0.25 12.41
CA LYS A 89 -9.81 -1.06 13.62
C LYS A 89 -10.70 -2.28 13.33
N SER A 90 -11.58 -2.17 12.33
CA SER A 90 -12.45 -3.27 11.89
C SER A 90 -11.68 -4.53 11.45
N LEU A 91 -10.43 -4.37 10.99
CA LEU A 91 -9.58 -5.46 10.53
C LEU A 91 -8.67 -6.07 11.60
N GLU A 92 -8.61 -5.52 12.82
CA GLU A 92 -7.80 -6.09 13.91
C GLU A 92 -8.18 -7.55 14.22
N SER A 93 -9.47 -7.88 14.06
CA SER A 93 -10.01 -9.23 14.25
C SER A 93 -9.50 -10.27 13.23
N LYS A 94 -8.86 -9.84 12.14
CA LYS A 94 -8.30 -10.72 11.09
C LYS A 94 -6.94 -11.32 11.46
N GLY A 95 -6.34 -10.95 12.60
CA GLY A 95 -5.12 -11.59 13.11
C GLY A 95 -3.81 -11.06 12.53
N LEU A 96 -3.84 -9.87 11.92
CA LEU A 96 -2.67 -9.10 11.50
C LEU A 96 -2.72 -7.71 12.13
N GLY A 97 -1.73 -7.40 12.98
CA GLY A 97 -1.57 -6.07 13.58
C GLY A 97 -0.64 -5.18 12.73
N LEU A 98 -0.83 -3.86 12.81
CA LEU A 98 -0.03 -2.91 12.03
C LEU A 98 1.46 -2.98 12.37
N LYS A 99 1.80 -3.22 13.64
CA LYS A 99 3.19 -3.42 14.06
C LYS A 99 3.83 -4.63 13.37
N GLU A 100 3.14 -5.77 13.37
CA GLU A 100 3.65 -7.00 12.74
C GLU A 100 3.86 -6.81 11.23
N TRP A 101 2.91 -6.16 10.56
CA TRP A 101 3.04 -5.82 9.14
C TRP A 101 4.23 -4.88 8.90
N THR A 102 4.36 -3.83 9.70
CA THR A 102 5.48 -2.87 9.61
C THR A 102 6.84 -3.57 9.82
N ASP A 103 6.96 -4.43 10.84
CA ASP A 103 8.17 -5.19 11.11
C ASP A 103 8.56 -6.10 9.92
N GLU A 104 7.59 -6.70 9.22
CA GLU A 104 7.88 -7.50 8.02
C GLU A 104 8.43 -6.66 6.87
N LEU A 105 7.82 -5.49 6.61
CA LEU A 105 8.28 -4.57 5.57
C LEU A 105 9.71 -4.08 5.85
N LEU A 106 10.01 -3.74 7.10
CA LEU A 106 11.33 -3.24 7.51
C LEU A 106 12.46 -4.24 7.26
N LYS A 107 12.19 -5.56 7.24
CA LYS A 107 13.20 -6.58 6.88
C LYS A 107 13.70 -6.44 5.45
N LYS A 108 12.91 -5.83 4.57
CA LYS A 108 13.28 -5.54 3.17
C LYS A 108 13.77 -4.11 2.95
N MET A 109 13.60 -3.23 3.93
CA MET A 109 13.95 -1.82 3.81
C MET A 109 15.22 -1.50 4.65
N PRO A 110 16.44 -1.77 4.14
CA PRO A 110 17.67 -1.58 4.90
C PRO A 110 17.88 -0.12 5.29
N GLY A 111 18.09 0.12 6.60
CA GLY A 111 18.29 1.46 7.13
C GLY A 111 17.03 2.32 7.20
N ALA A 112 15.85 1.73 6.99
CA ALA A 112 14.59 2.43 7.15
C ALA A 112 14.31 2.83 8.61
N GLN A 113 13.56 3.92 8.76
CA GLN A 113 13.14 4.49 10.03
C GLN A 113 11.63 4.61 10.05
N VAL A 114 11.01 4.20 11.17
CA VAL A 114 9.61 4.52 11.46
C VAL A 114 9.57 5.94 12.00
N LEU A 115 9.05 6.87 11.20
CA LEU A 115 8.94 8.29 11.58
C LEU A 115 7.79 8.52 12.56
N GLU A 116 6.69 7.80 12.36
CA GLU A 116 5.49 7.90 13.18
C GLU A 116 4.73 6.57 13.13
N SER A 117 4.18 6.11 14.25
CA SER A 117 3.35 4.90 14.27
C SER A 117 2.35 4.92 15.41
N SER A 118 1.16 4.40 15.13
CA SER A 118 0.10 4.08 16.08
C SER A 118 -0.49 2.71 15.73
N ASP A 119 -1.59 2.31 16.37
CA ASP A 119 -2.33 1.11 15.98
C ASP A 119 -3.06 1.27 14.63
N GLU A 120 -3.33 2.51 14.20
CA GLU A 120 -4.15 2.83 13.02
C GLU A 120 -3.33 3.30 11.81
N TYR A 121 -2.11 3.78 12.01
CA TYR A 121 -1.28 4.25 10.91
C TYR A 121 0.22 4.16 11.21
N ALA A 122 1.04 4.08 10.16
CA ALA A 122 2.50 4.03 10.28
C ALA A 122 3.18 4.74 9.09
N LYS A 123 4.20 5.54 9.37
CA LYS A 123 5.02 6.27 8.38
C LYS A 123 6.45 5.75 8.43
N ILE A 124 6.93 5.20 7.32
CA ILE A 124 8.27 4.63 7.17
C ILE A 124 9.04 5.42 6.11
N GLU A 125 10.31 5.72 6.36
CA GLU A 125 11.21 6.34 5.39
C GLU A 125 12.53 5.56 5.30
N MET A 126 13.03 5.36 4.09
CA MET A 126 14.33 4.76 3.81
C MET A 126 15.08 5.62 2.79
N LYS A 127 16.31 6.02 3.09
CA LYS A 127 17.15 6.76 2.14
C LYS A 127 17.77 5.82 1.11
N ALA A 128 17.95 6.33 -0.10
CA ALA A 128 18.77 5.70 -1.12
C ALA A 128 20.24 5.66 -0.66
N ASP A 129 20.95 4.61 -1.08
CA ASP A 129 22.39 4.48 -0.91
C ASP A 129 22.91 3.65 -2.08
N THR A 130 23.22 4.33 -3.18
CA THR A 130 23.65 3.68 -4.42
C THR A 130 25.00 2.98 -4.28
N GLU A 131 25.86 3.44 -3.37
CA GLU A 131 27.14 2.80 -3.04
C GLU A 131 26.94 1.42 -2.40
N LYS A 132 25.87 1.27 -1.60
CA LYS A 132 25.47 -0.01 -1.00
C LYS A 132 24.41 -0.77 -1.80
N GLY A 133 24.06 -0.30 -3.01
CA GLY A 133 23.04 -0.93 -3.86
C GLY A 133 21.61 -0.80 -3.34
N ILE A 134 21.33 0.18 -2.49
CA ILE A 134 19.99 0.48 -1.95
C ILE A 134 19.31 1.48 -2.90
N PHE A 135 18.45 0.95 -3.77
CA PHE A 135 17.68 1.74 -4.74
C PHE A 135 16.21 1.78 -4.31
N PRO A 136 15.61 2.97 -4.10
CA PRO A 136 14.23 3.11 -3.61
C PRO A 136 13.20 2.30 -4.40
N LEU A 137 13.32 2.31 -5.73
CA LEU A 137 12.42 1.57 -6.62
C LEU A 137 12.51 0.06 -6.40
N LYS A 138 13.73 -0.49 -6.40
CA LYS A 138 13.95 -1.92 -6.17
C LYS A 138 13.44 -2.35 -4.79
N ILE A 139 13.77 -1.58 -3.76
CA ILE A 139 13.38 -1.91 -2.38
C ILE A 139 11.85 -1.80 -2.18
N ARG A 140 11.18 -0.90 -2.90
CA ARG A 140 9.70 -0.83 -2.93
C ARG A 140 9.13 -2.17 -3.36
N ASP A 141 9.60 -2.71 -4.48
CA ASP A 141 9.08 -3.95 -5.05
C ASP A 141 9.36 -5.14 -4.12
N GLU A 142 10.56 -5.20 -3.53
CA GLU A 142 10.90 -6.21 -2.51
C GLU A 142 10.00 -6.12 -1.26
N ALA A 143 9.68 -4.91 -0.79
CA ALA A 143 8.80 -4.70 0.37
C ALA A 143 7.34 -5.05 0.07
N ILE A 144 6.83 -4.68 -1.11
CA ILE A 144 5.47 -5.06 -1.57
C ILE A 144 5.33 -6.58 -1.60
N THR A 145 6.30 -7.27 -2.20
CA THR A 145 6.32 -8.73 -2.27
C THR A 145 6.40 -9.37 -0.89
N ALA A 146 7.26 -8.88 0.01
CA ALA A 146 7.34 -9.41 1.37
C ALA A 146 6.04 -9.26 2.16
N GLY A 147 5.37 -8.10 2.05
CA GLY A 147 4.06 -7.90 2.67
C GLY A 147 2.99 -8.82 2.11
N PHE A 148 3.01 -9.11 0.80
CA PHE A 148 2.09 -10.08 0.21
C PHE A 148 2.34 -11.51 0.72
N GLN A 149 3.61 -11.93 0.84
CA GLN A 149 3.95 -13.24 1.39
C GLN A 149 3.49 -13.40 2.85
N LEU A 150 3.55 -12.32 3.65
CA LEU A 150 2.95 -12.29 4.99
C LEU A 150 1.44 -12.55 4.93
N PHE A 151 0.72 -11.90 4.02
CA PHE A 151 -0.72 -12.13 3.87
C PHE A 151 -1.04 -13.57 3.48
N LYS A 152 -0.25 -14.15 2.55
CA LYS A 152 -0.39 -15.55 2.14
C LYS A 152 -0.14 -16.51 3.31
N ALA A 153 0.94 -16.29 4.07
CA ALA A 153 1.25 -17.09 5.26
C ALA A 153 0.17 -17.01 6.34
N LYS A 154 -0.54 -15.88 6.44
CA LYS A 154 -1.64 -15.65 7.37
C LYS A 154 -3.01 -16.10 6.84
N GLY A 155 -3.11 -16.54 5.58
CA GLY A 155 -4.38 -16.88 4.93
C GLY A 155 -5.30 -15.67 4.70
N LEU A 156 -4.73 -14.48 4.54
CA LEU A 156 -5.43 -13.21 4.30
C LEU A 156 -5.66 -12.91 2.81
N VAL A 157 -5.10 -13.75 1.94
CA VAL A 157 -5.35 -13.81 0.49
C VAL A 157 -5.75 -15.24 0.12
N PRO A 158 -6.47 -15.44 -1.00
CA PRO A 158 -6.82 -16.76 -1.51
C PRO A 158 -5.61 -17.69 -1.70
N ALA A 159 -5.80 -19.00 -1.48
CA ALA A 159 -4.71 -19.97 -1.48
C ALA A 159 -4.04 -20.15 -2.87
N ASN A 160 -4.77 -19.86 -3.94
CA ASN A 160 -4.28 -19.86 -5.32
C ASN A 160 -3.66 -18.52 -5.74
N ALA A 161 -3.62 -17.52 -4.84
CA ALA A 161 -2.97 -16.26 -5.12
C ALA A 161 -1.46 -16.49 -5.27
N ASP A 162 -0.97 -16.28 -6.49
CA ASP A 162 0.42 -16.49 -6.85
C ASP A 162 1.19 -15.16 -6.86
N SER A 163 2.47 -15.22 -6.52
CA SER A 163 3.39 -14.08 -6.48
C SER A 163 4.76 -14.49 -7.03
N ASP A 164 4.81 -15.56 -7.84
CA ASP A 164 6.01 -16.04 -8.51
C ASP A 164 6.45 -15.10 -9.66
N SER A 165 5.65 -14.05 -9.91
CA SER A 165 6.02 -12.91 -10.74
C SER A 165 6.64 -11.79 -9.90
N ASP A 166 7.58 -11.04 -10.50
CA ASP A 166 8.29 -9.90 -9.89
C ASP A 166 7.33 -8.77 -9.42
N ASP A 167 6.05 -8.84 -9.80
CA ASP A 167 4.99 -7.89 -9.51
C ASP A 167 3.76 -8.59 -8.89
N VAL A 168 3.27 -8.08 -7.75
CA VAL A 168 2.12 -8.65 -7.03
C VAL A 168 0.81 -8.21 -7.69
N ASN A 169 0.16 -9.14 -8.39
CA ASN A 169 -1.15 -8.88 -9.00
C ASN A 169 -2.29 -9.19 -8.02
N TYR A 170 -2.74 -8.17 -7.29
CA TYR A 170 -3.86 -8.30 -6.35
C TYR A 170 -5.21 -8.58 -7.04
N ALA A 171 -5.38 -8.29 -8.34
CA ALA A 171 -6.60 -8.60 -9.07
C ALA A 171 -6.74 -10.12 -9.26
N GLU A 172 -5.67 -10.76 -9.73
CA GLU A 172 -5.59 -12.21 -9.88
C GLU A 172 -5.69 -12.89 -8.51
N ALA A 173 -5.01 -12.36 -7.50
CA ALA A 173 -5.12 -12.84 -6.13
C ALA A 173 -6.57 -12.77 -5.61
N ALA A 174 -7.34 -11.76 -6.01
CA ALA A 174 -8.75 -11.61 -5.70
C ALA A 174 -9.68 -12.49 -6.57
N GLY A 175 -9.14 -13.31 -7.48
CA GLY A 175 -9.93 -14.09 -8.42
C GLY A 175 -10.69 -13.24 -9.44
N VAL A 176 -10.25 -11.99 -9.66
CA VAL A 176 -10.83 -11.07 -10.63
C VAL A 176 -10.07 -11.21 -11.94
N GLU A 177 -10.65 -11.95 -12.89
CA GLU A 177 -10.20 -11.99 -14.29
C GLU A 177 -10.74 -10.75 -15.02
N TRP A 178 -9.87 -9.97 -15.65
CA TRP A 178 -10.23 -8.81 -16.48
C TRP A 178 -10.18 -9.13 -17.97
#